data_AF-A0A853ITB7-F1
#
_entry.id   AF-A0A853ITB7-F1
#
_cell.length_a   1.000
_cell.length_b   1.000
_cell.length_c   1.000
_cell.angle_alpha   90.00
_cell.angle_beta   90.00
_cell.angle_gamma   90.00
#
_symmetry.space_group_name_H-M   'P 1'
#
loop_
_entity.id
_entity.type
_entity.pdbx_description
1 polymer ?
#
loop_
_entity_poly.entity_id
_entity_poly.type
_entity_poly.pdbx_seq_one_letter_code
_entity_poly.pdbx_strand_id
1 'polypeptide(L)'
;MVRAGNAGAAVELCQRELRVLPGRRSTNPGIQAPAYALWLDLDCDANTGADQTYLIYEPGYQTPAPTPVPTDQWVPQTITPTSIVWQNDIGAVAPFMPLSAYIDGSAGTVSGACIVGVLAFAGTGWDGSFHGAVDNVMLSAGGQSLAANFEVSAPPPPPPAPASVPTLGEWSLLLTGLLLAALGSRQAAGRSRTRNGG
;
A
#
# COMPACT_ATOMS: atom_id res chain seq x y z
N MET A 1 -14.21 4.92 -10.48
CA MET A 1 -15.37 4.89 -9.58
C MET A 1 -16.21 3.67 -9.95
N VAL A 2 -16.55 2.80 -8.99
CA VAL A 2 -17.28 1.54 -9.24
C VAL A 2 -18.67 1.64 -8.63
N ARG A 3 -19.73 1.38 -9.42
CA ARG A 3 -21.13 1.37 -8.92
C ARG A 3 -21.44 0.09 -8.16
N ALA A 4 -22.09 0.23 -7.01
CA ALA A 4 -22.48 -0.86 -6.11
C ALA A 4 -23.72 -1.65 -6.59
N GLY A 5 -24.51 -1.15 -7.56
CA GLY A 5 -25.86 -1.67 -7.86
C GLY A 5 -26.14 -2.26 -9.24
N ASN A 6 -25.16 -2.45 -10.14
CA ASN A 6 -25.45 -3.16 -11.40
C ASN A 6 -25.60 -4.66 -11.10
N ALA A 7 -26.71 -5.29 -11.52
CA ALA A 7 -27.12 -6.68 -11.28
C ALA A 7 -26.22 -7.77 -11.91
N GLY A 8 -24.91 -7.56 -11.87
CA GLY A 8 -23.82 -8.36 -12.41
C GLY A 8 -22.44 -7.85 -11.95
N ALA A 9 -22.39 -6.65 -11.34
CA ALA A 9 -21.31 -6.22 -10.47
C ALA A 9 -21.60 -6.77 -9.07
N ALA A 10 -21.34 -8.06 -8.87
CA ALA A 10 -21.03 -8.48 -7.52
C ALA A 10 -19.86 -7.59 -7.07
N VAL A 11 -20.05 -6.81 -6.00
CA VAL A 11 -18.91 -6.40 -5.19
C VAL A 11 -18.46 -7.70 -4.50
N GLU A 12 -17.82 -8.57 -5.28
CA GLU A 12 -17.06 -9.67 -4.73
C GLU A 12 -15.82 -9.01 -4.14
N LEU A 13 -15.96 -8.52 -2.90
CA LEU A 13 -14.87 -8.18 -2.02
C LEU A 13 -14.07 -9.46 -1.74
N CYS A 14 -13.41 -9.98 -2.78
CA CYS A 14 -12.47 -11.07 -2.67
C CYS A 14 -11.20 -10.47 -2.05
N GLN A 15 -11.29 -10.09 -0.78
CA GLN A 15 -10.15 -9.76 0.05
C GLN A 15 -9.51 -11.11 0.39
N ARG A 16 -8.58 -11.53 -0.47
CA ARG A 16 -8.05 -12.89 -0.44
C ARG A 16 -6.90 -13.06 0.54
N GLU A 17 -6.21 -11.99 0.90
CA GLU A 17 -5.11 -12.07 1.87
C GLU A 17 -4.82 -10.71 2.48
N LEU A 18 -5.56 -10.36 3.54
CA LEU A 18 -5.16 -9.26 4.40
C LEU A 18 -4.36 -9.81 5.57
N ARG A 19 -3.24 -9.19 5.89
CA ARG A 19 -2.47 -9.55 7.06
C ARG A 19 -2.76 -8.49 8.12
N VAL A 20 -3.31 -8.91 9.27
CA VAL A 20 -3.60 -8.06 10.44
C VAL A 20 -2.88 -8.51 11.72
N LEU A 21 -2.14 -7.64 12.42
CA LEU A 21 -1.43 -7.95 13.67
C LEU A 21 -1.91 -7.07 14.84
N PRO A 22 -2.75 -7.55 15.76
CA PRO A 22 -2.94 -6.87 17.05
C PRO A 22 -1.71 -7.14 17.92
N GLY A 23 -0.97 -6.11 18.31
CA GLY A 23 0.22 -6.26 19.15
C GLY A 23 -0.14 -6.54 20.61
N ARG A 24 0.75 -7.23 21.34
CA ARG A 24 0.66 -7.53 22.80
C ARG A 24 0.28 -6.37 23.74
N ARG A 25 0.35 -5.13 23.25
CA ARG A 25 0.03 -3.91 24.01
C ARG A 25 -1.43 -3.48 23.86
N SER A 26 -2.23 -4.13 23.02
CA SER A 26 -3.65 -3.85 22.95
C SER A 26 -4.34 -4.30 24.24
N THR A 27 -5.14 -3.42 24.83
CA THR A 27 -5.75 -3.63 26.15
C THR A 27 -7.22 -4.07 26.09
N ASN A 28 -7.80 -4.20 24.89
CA ASN A 28 -9.17 -4.69 24.68
C ASN A 28 -9.20 -5.91 23.72
N PRO A 29 -8.93 -7.12 24.25
CA PRO A 29 -8.71 -8.31 23.42
C PRO A 29 -9.99 -8.98 22.90
N GLY A 30 -11.18 -8.57 23.36
CA GLY A 30 -12.42 -9.27 23.05
C GLY A 30 -12.96 -8.99 21.64
N ILE A 31 -12.83 -7.74 21.18
CA ILE A 31 -13.47 -7.24 19.95
C ILE A 31 -12.62 -6.24 19.17
N GLN A 32 -11.48 -5.76 19.72
CA GLN A 32 -10.65 -4.76 19.06
C GLN A 32 -9.78 -5.42 17.98
N ALA A 33 -10.36 -5.54 16.81
CA ALA A 33 -9.70 -5.98 15.59
C ALA A 33 -9.70 -4.85 14.57
N PRO A 34 -8.78 -4.86 13.60
CA PRO A 34 -8.95 -4.10 12.37
C PRO A 34 -10.31 -4.30 11.73
N ALA A 35 -10.89 -3.18 11.35
CA ALA A 35 -12.18 -3.00 10.69
C ALA A 35 -11.98 -2.25 9.38
N TYR A 36 -12.97 -2.37 8.49
CA TYR A 36 -12.91 -1.76 7.16
C TYR A 36 -14.18 -1.00 6.87
N ALA A 37 -14.05 0.12 6.18
CA ALA A 37 -15.16 0.85 5.64
C ALA A 37 -15.02 0.96 4.12
N LEU A 38 -16.09 0.60 3.40
CA LEU A 38 -16.27 1.08 2.04
C LEU A 38 -16.75 2.53 2.13
N TRP A 39 -15.95 3.45 1.62
CA TRP A 39 -16.39 4.84 1.46
C TRP A 39 -17.22 4.95 0.20
N LEU A 40 -18.47 5.33 0.39
CA LEU A 40 -19.47 5.43 -0.65
C LEU A 40 -19.84 6.88 -0.88
N ASP A 41 -20.15 7.16 -2.14
CA ASP A 41 -20.69 8.41 -2.66
C ASP A 41 -22.04 8.05 -3.31
N LEU A 42 -23.14 8.61 -2.80
CA LEU A 42 -24.48 8.11 -3.08
C LEU A 42 -24.98 8.51 -4.47
N ASP A 43 -24.54 9.66 -4.99
CA ASP A 43 -24.91 10.13 -6.33
C ASP A 43 -23.83 9.89 -7.40
N CYS A 44 -22.65 9.42 -6.99
CA CYS A 44 -21.47 9.19 -7.84
C CYS A 44 -20.85 10.48 -8.40
N ASP A 45 -21.07 11.65 -7.78
CA ASP A 45 -20.45 12.91 -8.14
C ASP A 45 -19.37 13.30 -7.12
N ALA A 46 -18.10 13.16 -7.51
CA ALA A 46 -16.97 13.49 -6.65
C ALA A 46 -16.89 14.99 -6.25
N ASN A 47 -17.74 15.86 -6.82
CA ASN A 47 -17.84 17.27 -6.43
C ASN A 47 -18.81 17.50 -5.25
N THR A 48 -19.64 16.51 -4.91
CA THR A 48 -20.55 16.52 -3.76
C THR A 48 -19.99 15.63 -2.64
N GLY A 49 -19.87 16.20 -1.44
CA GLY A 49 -19.32 15.49 -0.26
C GLY A 49 -20.35 15.28 0.85
N ALA A 50 -21.52 15.88 0.73
CA ALA A 50 -22.56 15.87 1.77
C ALA A 50 -23.36 14.56 1.80
N ASP A 51 -23.24 13.74 0.76
CA ASP A 51 -23.95 12.50 0.53
C ASP A 51 -23.02 11.29 0.64
N GLN A 52 -21.84 11.45 1.24
CA GLN A 52 -20.91 10.36 1.44
C GLN A 52 -21.23 9.58 2.72
N THR A 53 -21.10 8.25 2.66
CA THR A 53 -21.37 7.35 3.79
C THR A 53 -20.35 6.21 3.81
N TYR A 54 -20.44 5.36 4.84
CA TYR A 54 -19.56 4.23 5.04
C TYR A 54 -20.37 2.96 5.27
N LEU A 55 -20.03 1.89 4.55
CA LEU A 55 -20.41 0.52 4.94
C LEU A 55 -19.25 -0.11 5.69
N ILE A 56 -19.48 -0.40 6.96
CA ILE A 56 -18.45 -0.82 7.91
C ILE A 56 -18.57 -2.32 8.17
N TYR A 57 -17.46 -3.02 7.99
CA TYR A 57 -17.25 -4.38 8.42
C TYR A 57 -16.39 -4.40 9.67
N GLU A 58 -16.85 -5.12 10.70
CA GLU A 58 -16.02 -5.44 11.86
C GLU A 58 -16.05 -6.94 12.14
N PRO A 59 -14.88 -7.56 12.44
CA PRO A 59 -14.82 -8.98 12.76
C PRO A 59 -15.68 -9.36 13.96
N GLY A 60 -15.76 -8.49 14.97
CA GLY A 60 -16.52 -8.73 16.20
C GLY A 60 -18.03 -8.88 16.00
N TYR A 61 -18.58 -8.39 14.88
CA TYR A 61 -20.01 -8.50 14.55
C TYR A 61 -20.33 -9.67 13.60
N GLN A 62 -19.33 -10.46 13.20
CA GLN A 62 -19.56 -11.65 12.37
C GLN A 62 -20.14 -12.78 13.21
N THR A 63 -20.83 -13.73 12.57
CA THR A 63 -21.41 -14.91 13.25
C THR A 63 -20.82 -16.19 12.66
N PRO A 64 -20.06 -16.99 13.42
CA PRO A 64 -19.59 -16.72 14.79
C PRO A 64 -18.53 -15.60 14.83
N ALA A 65 -18.50 -14.84 15.92
CA ALA A 65 -17.49 -13.81 16.12
C ALA A 65 -16.14 -14.48 16.50
N PRO A 66 -15.00 -14.02 15.95
CA PRO A 66 -13.69 -14.50 16.35
C PRO A 66 -13.39 -13.98 17.76
N THR A 67 -13.57 -14.84 18.76
CA THR A 67 -13.34 -14.52 20.18
C THR A 67 -12.44 -15.58 20.83
N PRO A 68 -11.29 -15.20 21.43
CA PRO A 68 -10.67 -13.86 21.37
C PRO A 68 -10.13 -13.56 19.97
N VAL A 69 -9.99 -12.28 19.63
CA VAL A 69 -9.29 -11.88 18.39
C VAL A 69 -7.82 -12.30 18.55
N PRO A 70 -7.25 -13.09 17.61
CA PRO A 70 -5.88 -13.55 17.76
C PRO A 70 -4.88 -12.39 17.73
N THR A 71 -3.95 -12.34 18.70
CA THR A 71 -2.88 -11.32 18.76
C THR A 71 -1.57 -11.86 18.22
N ASP A 72 -0.67 -10.95 17.82
CA ASP A 72 0.69 -11.20 17.30
C ASP A 72 0.80 -12.22 16.15
N GLN A 73 -0.30 -12.40 15.42
CA GLN A 73 -0.29 -13.15 14.18
C GLN A 73 -1.07 -12.42 13.11
N TRP A 74 -0.63 -12.56 11.86
CA TRP A 74 -1.33 -12.04 10.70
C TRP A 74 -2.60 -12.88 10.44
N VAL A 75 -3.78 -12.27 10.54
CA VAL A 75 -5.06 -12.96 10.31
C VAL A 75 -5.70 -12.57 8.97
N PRO A 76 -5.88 -13.51 8.02
CA PRO A 76 -6.63 -13.27 6.78
C PRO A 76 -8.10 -13.06 7.05
N GLN A 77 -8.69 -12.08 6.36
CA GLN A 77 -10.12 -11.83 6.38
C GLN A 77 -10.65 -11.61 4.98
N THR A 78 -11.82 -12.17 4.70
CA THR A 78 -12.54 -12.01 3.44
C THR A 78 -13.94 -11.50 3.74
N ILE A 79 -14.30 -10.37 3.12
CA ILE A 79 -15.64 -9.79 3.23
C ILE A 79 -16.46 -10.33 2.07
N THR A 80 -17.51 -11.09 2.36
CA THR A 80 -18.35 -11.71 1.33
C THR A 80 -19.71 -11.03 1.29
N PRO A 81 -20.57 -11.30 0.28
CA PRO A 81 -21.95 -10.83 0.31
C PRO A 81 -22.72 -11.25 1.58
N THR A 82 -22.31 -12.31 2.26
CA THR A 82 -22.91 -12.76 3.53
C THR A 82 -22.30 -12.14 4.78
N SER A 83 -21.18 -11.41 4.66
CA SER A 83 -20.57 -10.72 5.79
C SER A 83 -21.49 -9.64 6.33
N ILE A 84 -21.59 -9.57 7.65
CA ILE A 84 -22.40 -8.56 8.33
C ILE A 84 -21.66 -7.23 8.28
N VAL A 85 -22.34 -6.21 7.76
CA VAL A 85 -21.87 -4.83 7.71
C VAL A 85 -22.94 -3.91 8.28
N TRP A 86 -22.55 -2.69 8.60
CA TRP A 86 -23.48 -1.66 9.07
C TRP A 86 -23.12 -0.31 8.44
N GLN A 87 -24.15 0.52 8.20
CA GLN A 87 -23.95 1.85 7.62
C GLN A 87 -23.85 2.90 8.73
N ASN A 88 -22.79 3.71 8.65
CA ASN A 88 -22.70 4.97 9.39
C ASN A 88 -23.46 6.02 8.57
N ASP A 89 -24.76 6.14 8.86
CA ASP A 89 -25.62 7.06 8.14
C ASP A 89 -25.56 8.48 8.73
N ILE A 90 -25.79 9.47 7.87
CA ILE A 90 -26.01 10.86 8.27
C ILE A 90 -27.42 10.95 8.88
N GLY A 91 -27.58 10.51 10.14
CA GLY A 91 -28.81 10.73 10.92
C GLY A 91 -29.37 9.51 11.67
N ALA A 92 -28.92 8.28 11.42
CA ALA A 92 -29.27 7.09 12.20
C ALA A 92 -28.25 5.96 11.96
N VAL A 93 -28.04 5.07 12.93
CA VAL A 93 -27.26 3.84 12.68
C VAL A 93 -28.17 2.83 11.97
N ALA A 94 -27.80 2.44 10.75
CA ALA A 94 -28.55 1.44 10.00
C ALA A 94 -28.39 0.04 10.64
N PRO A 95 -29.32 -0.91 10.38
CA PRO A 95 -29.26 -2.24 10.97
C PRO A 95 -28.02 -3.02 10.49
N PHE A 96 -27.46 -3.86 11.36
CA PHE A 96 -26.43 -4.84 11.00
C PHE A 96 -27.04 -5.87 10.05
N MET A 97 -26.62 -5.85 8.79
CA MET A 97 -27.20 -6.67 7.72
C MET A 97 -26.11 -7.29 6.85
N PRO A 98 -26.38 -8.40 6.15
CA PRO A 98 -25.46 -8.91 5.14
C PRO A 98 -25.15 -7.83 4.09
N LEU A 99 -23.89 -7.77 3.63
CA LEU A 99 -23.48 -6.85 2.56
C LEU A 99 -24.38 -6.94 1.33
N SER A 100 -24.88 -8.14 0.99
CA SER A 100 -25.83 -8.33 -0.11
C SER A 100 -27.10 -7.48 0.03
N ALA A 101 -27.59 -7.26 1.24
CA ALA A 101 -28.80 -6.48 1.49
C ALA A 101 -28.58 -4.97 1.23
N TYR A 102 -27.35 -4.49 1.37
CA TYR A 102 -26.99 -3.13 0.98
C TYR A 102 -26.79 -3.00 -0.53
N ILE A 103 -26.18 -4.01 -1.15
CA ILE A 103 -25.98 -4.09 -2.60
C ILE A 103 -27.33 -4.11 -3.35
N ASP A 104 -28.28 -4.92 -2.88
CA ASP A 104 -29.62 -5.03 -3.49
C ASP A 104 -30.60 -3.93 -3.07
N GLY A 105 -30.21 -3.09 -2.10
CA GLY A 105 -30.99 -1.96 -1.60
C GLY A 105 -32.05 -2.32 -0.56
N SER A 106 -32.17 -3.58 -0.15
CA SER A 106 -33.11 -4.00 0.90
C SER A 106 -32.77 -3.48 2.30
N ALA A 107 -31.51 -3.08 2.55
CA ALA A 107 -31.03 -2.56 3.83
C ALA A 107 -30.88 -1.03 3.90
N GLY A 108 -31.12 -0.27 2.81
CA GLY A 108 -31.01 1.19 2.85
C GLY A 108 -30.58 1.88 1.55
N THR A 109 -30.12 3.12 1.68
CA THR A 109 -29.93 4.13 0.61
C THR A 109 -28.66 3.98 -0.23
N VAL A 110 -27.83 2.97 0.01
CA VAL A 110 -26.55 2.78 -0.71
C VAL A 110 -26.68 2.04 -2.04
N SER A 111 -27.88 1.65 -2.43
CA SER A 111 -28.12 1.04 -3.73
C SER A 111 -27.79 2.03 -4.85
N GLY A 112 -26.91 1.62 -5.77
CA GLY A 112 -26.46 2.47 -6.87
C GLY A 112 -25.32 3.45 -6.52
N ALA A 113 -24.92 3.52 -5.26
CA ALA A 113 -23.78 4.32 -4.80
C ALA A 113 -22.47 3.88 -5.44
N CYS A 114 -21.47 4.74 -5.37
CA CYS A 114 -20.16 4.52 -5.91
C CYS A 114 -19.10 4.33 -4.84
N ILE A 115 -18.27 3.29 -4.97
CA ILE A 115 -17.10 3.12 -4.11
C ILE A 115 -16.04 4.14 -4.53
N VAL A 116 -15.70 5.04 -3.62
CA VAL A 116 -14.64 6.05 -3.78
C VAL A 116 -13.35 5.67 -3.05
N GLY A 117 -13.44 4.81 -2.04
CA GLY A 117 -12.27 4.35 -1.30
C GLY A 117 -12.54 3.19 -0.35
N VAL A 118 -11.45 2.66 0.21
CA VAL A 118 -11.46 1.69 1.31
C VAL A 118 -10.67 2.30 2.45
N LEU A 119 -11.27 2.37 3.64
CA LEU A 119 -10.60 2.81 4.85
C LEU A 119 -10.36 1.60 5.74
N ALA A 120 -9.11 1.43 6.16
CA ALA A 120 -8.76 0.51 7.23
C ALA A 120 -8.64 1.29 8.54
N PHE A 121 -9.26 0.77 9.61
CA PHE A 121 -9.22 1.38 10.93
C PHE A 121 -9.30 0.30 12.01
N ALA A 122 -9.26 0.67 13.28
CA ALA A 122 -9.52 -0.25 14.38
C ALA A 122 -11.00 -0.18 14.74
N GLY A 123 -11.69 -1.33 14.79
CA GLY A 123 -13.12 -1.40 15.06
C GLY A 123 -13.54 -0.79 16.40
N THR A 124 -14.82 -0.94 16.74
CA THR A 124 -15.46 -0.33 17.91
C THR A 124 -14.91 -0.90 19.23
N GLY A 125 -13.75 -0.38 19.62
CA GLY A 125 -13.20 -0.52 20.96
C GLY A 125 -13.87 0.51 21.86
N TRP A 126 -14.84 0.07 22.65
CA TRP A 126 -15.55 0.93 23.61
C TRP A 126 -14.65 1.39 24.76
N ASP A 127 -13.59 0.62 25.04
CA ASP A 127 -12.56 0.90 26.03
C ASP A 127 -11.20 0.39 25.55
N GLY A 128 -10.09 1.04 25.91
CA GLY A 128 -8.72 0.56 25.69
C GLY A 128 -8.00 1.14 24.46
N SER A 129 -6.75 0.69 24.24
CA SER A 129 -5.90 1.12 23.13
C SER A 129 -5.71 0.01 22.11
N PHE A 130 -5.86 0.37 20.83
CA PHE A 130 -5.47 -0.49 19.73
C PHE A 130 -4.00 -0.26 19.40
N HIS A 131 -3.25 -1.36 19.28
CA HIS A 131 -1.92 -1.36 18.70
C HIS A 131 -1.91 -2.44 17.63
N GLY A 132 -1.70 -2.06 16.38
CA GLY A 132 -1.60 -3.03 15.31
C GLY A 132 -1.33 -2.42 13.95
N ALA A 133 -1.27 -3.28 12.95
CA ALA A 133 -1.04 -2.92 11.56
C ALA A 133 -2.02 -3.63 10.63
N VAL A 134 -2.29 -2.99 9.50
CA VAL A 134 -3.07 -3.51 8.37
C VAL A 134 -2.16 -3.50 7.16
N ASP A 135 -2.02 -4.64 6.48
CA ASP A 135 -1.23 -4.76 5.26
C ASP A 135 -1.85 -5.72 4.24
N ASN A 136 -1.50 -5.57 2.97
CA ASN A 136 -2.00 -6.33 1.81
C ASN A 136 -3.52 -6.17 1.60
N VAL A 137 -4.01 -4.94 1.56
CA VAL A 137 -5.43 -4.67 1.26
C VAL A 137 -5.69 -4.94 -0.21
N MET A 138 -6.63 -5.84 -0.50
CA MET A 138 -7.11 -6.09 -1.85
C MET A 138 -8.62 -5.87 -1.91
N LEU A 139 -9.05 -4.99 -2.81
CA LEU A 139 -10.45 -4.76 -3.18
C LEU A 139 -10.64 -5.25 -4.60
N SER A 140 -11.67 -6.06 -4.84
CA SER A 140 -12.16 -6.34 -6.18
C SER A 140 -13.63 -5.95 -6.27
N ALA A 141 -14.01 -5.24 -7.32
CA ALA A 141 -15.39 -4.81 -7.53
C ALA A 141 -15.63 -4.48 -9.01
N GLY A 142 -16.72 -5.00 -9.60
CA GLY A 142 -17.09 -4.67 -10.98
C GLY A 142 -16.00 -4.98 -12.02
N GLY A 143 -15.22 -6.05 -11.81
CA GLY A 143 -14.09 -6.43 -12.69
C GLY A 143 -12.85 -5.56 -12.56
N GLN A 144 -12.80 -4.63 -11.61
CA GLN A 144 -11.62 -3.86 -11.24
C GLN A 144 -11.01 -4.41 -9.96
N SER A 145 -9.69 -4.29 -9.80
CA SER A 145 -8.99 -4.63 -8.58
C SER A 145 -8.05 -3.51 -8.14
N LEU A 146 -8.07 -3.21 -6.84
CA LEU A 146 -7.12 -2.34 -6.15
C LEU A 146 -6.32 -3.20 -5.18
N ALA A 147 -5.00 -3.03 -5.17
CA ALA A 147 -4.13 -3.64 -4.18
C ALA A 147 -3.25 -2.56 -3.53
N ALA A 148 -3.13 -2.59 -2.21
CA ALA A 148 -2.26 -1.73 -1.44
C ALA A 148 -1.47 -2.58 -0.43
N ASN A 149 -0.16 -2.41 -0.42
CA ASN A 149 0.75 -2.97 0.56
C ASN A 149 1.49 -1.79 1.22
N PHE A 150 1.54 -1.79 2.55
CA PHE A 150 2.10 -0.73 3.39
C PHE A 150 3.46 -1.10 4.00
N GLU A 151 4.00 -2.26 3.66
CA GLU A 151 5.38 -2.62 4.01
C GLU A 151 6.33 -1.61 3.38
N VAL A 152 7.30 -1.19 4.18
CA VAL A 152 8.38 -0.34 3.67
C VAL A 152 9.19 -1.21 2.71
N SER A 153 9.27 -0.80 1.45
CA SER A 153 10.18 -1.42 0.48
C SER A 153 11.57 -1.57 1.11
N ALA A 154 12.17 -2.74 0.99
CA ALA A 154 13.53 -2.95 1.48
C ALA A 154 14.44 -1.82 0.95
N PRO A 155 15.33 -1.26 1.79
CA PRO A 155 16.29 -0.28 1.30
C PRO A 155 17.02 -0.84 0.08
N PRO A 156 17.31 -0.01 -0.94
CA PRO A 156 18.14 -0.47 -2.05
C PRO A 156 19.44 -1.05 -1.48
N PRO A 157 20.00 -2.12 -2.09
CA PRO A 157 21.27 -2.65 -1.66
C PRO A 157 22.31 -1.53 -1.61
N PRO A 158 23.25 -1.57 -0.64
CA PRO A 158 24.30 -0.57 -0.60
C PRO A 158 25.02 -0.52 -1.95
N PRO A 159 25.41 0.66 -2.44
CA PRO A 159 26.18 0.75 -3.67
C PRO A 159 27.43 -0.13 -3.55
N PRO A 160 27.86 -0.78 -4.64
CA PRO A 160 29.07 -1.60 -4.62
C PRO A 160 30.22 -0.76 -4.07
N ALA A 161 31.05 -1.37 -3.21
CA ALA A 161 32.25 -0.71 -2.71
C ALA A 161 33.06 -0.19 -3.91
N PRO A 162 33.59 1.05 -3.85
CA PRO A 162 34.41 1.57 -4.93
C PRO A 162 35.51 0.57 -5.22
N ALA A 163 35.62 0.15 -6.49
CA ALA A 163 36.72 -0.69 -6.92
C ALA A 163 38.03 0.00 -6.52
N SER A 164 38.95 -0.75 -5.94
CA SER A 164 40.29 -0.26 -5.64
C SER A 164 40.89 0.29 -6.93
N VAL A 165 41.10 1.61 -6.98
CA VAL A 165 41.82 2.23 -8.09
C VAL A 165 43.24 1.68 -8.04
N PRO A 166 43.73 1.00 -9.09
CA PRO A 166 45.11 0.57 -9.10
C PRO A 166 45.99 1.81 -8.99
N THR A 167 46.64 1.99 -7.84
CA THR A 167 47.67 3.00 -7.70
C THR A 167 48.86 2.56 -8.52
N LEU A 168 49.27 3.39 -9.48
CA LEU A 168 50.57 3.20 -10.11
C LEU A 168 51.62 3.26 -8.99
N GLY A 169 52.40 2.18 -8.84
CA GLY A 169 53.55 2.21 -7.95
C GLY A 169 54.51 3.32 -8.36
N GLU A 170 55.34 3.77 -7.43
CA GLU A 170 56.31 4.86 -7.64
C GLU A 170 57.18 4.64 -8.89
N TRP A 171 57.56 3.39 -9.15
CA TRP A 171 58.30 2.99 -10.36
C TRP A 171 57.51 3.19 -11.65
N SER A 172 56.21 2.90 -11.65
CA SER A 172 55.36 3.10 -12.83
C SER A 172 55.17 4.59 -13.12
N LEU A 173 55.07 5.44 -12.09
CA LEU A 173 55.04 6.90 -12.26
C LEU A 173 56.37 7.42 -12.82
N LEU A 174 57.49 6.93 -12.29
CA LEU A 174 58.83 7.33 -12.74
C LEU A 174 59.09 6.92 -14.20
N LEU A 175 58.70 5.70 -14.58
CA LEU A 175 58.79 5.21 -15.96
C LEU A 175 57.87 6.00 -16.91
N THR A 176 56.65 6.33 -16.47
CA THR A 176 55.73 7.16 -17.25
C THR A 176 56.30 8.57 -17.46
N GLY A 177 56.91 9.15 -16.42
CA GLY A 177 57.60 10.45 -16.51
C GLY A 177 58.79 10.43 -17.48
N LEU A 178 59.64 9.40 -17.42
CA LEU A 178 60.76 9.23 -18.35
C LEU A 178 60.29 9.05 -19.80
N LEU A 179 59.23 8.27 -20.02
CA LEU A 179 58.67 8.06 -21.34
C LEU A 179 58.15 9.38 -21.93
N LEU A 180 57.42 10.18 -21.15
CA LEU A 180 56.92 11.49 -21.57
C LEU A 180 58.07 12.47 -21.87
N ALA A 181 59.13 12.49 -21.06
CA ALA A 181 60.31 13.30 -21.32
C ALA A 181 61.05 12.89 -22.61
N ALA A 182 61.16 11.59 -22.87
CA ALA A 182 61.77 11.06 -24.10
C ALA A 182 60.94 11.40 -25.35
N LEU A 183 59.60 11.36 -25.26
CA LEU A 183 58.71 11.75 -26.35
C LEU A 183 58.76 13.26 -26.62
N GLY A 184 58.81 14.08 -25.56
CA GLY A 184 58.93 15.54 -25.68
C GLY A 184 60.25 15.99 -26.32
N SER A 185 61.37 15.36 -25.98
CA SER A 185 62.67 15.68 -26.56
C SER A 185 62.77 15.33 -28.06
N ARG A 186 62.11 14.25 -28.50
CA ARG A 186 62.01 13.90 -29.93
C ARG A 186 61.25 14.93 -30.76
N GLN A 187 60.15 15.47 -30.23
CA GLN A 187 59.38 16.53 -30.92
C GLN A 187 60.15 17.86 -31.00
N ALA A 188 60.90 18.22 -29.95
CA ALA A 188 61.73 19.43 -29.94
C ALA A 188 62.88 19.33 -30.95
N ALA A 189 63.55 18.18 -31.04
CA ALA A 189 64.62 17.95 -32.00
C ALA A 189 64.14 17.95 -33.47
N GLY A 190 62.92 17.45 -33.73
CA GLY A 190 62.32 17.46 -35.06
C GLY A 190 62.00 18.87 -35.60
N ARG A 191 61.60 19.80 -34.72
CA ARG A 191 61.26 21.19 -35.11
C ARG A 191 62.47 22.08 -35.39
N SER A 192 63.65 21.74 -34.86
CA SER A 192 64.87 22.54 -35.07
C SER A 192 65.48 22.37 -36.48
N ARG A 193 65.17 21.25 -37.16
CA ARG A 193 65.78 20.91 -38.46
C ARG A 193 65.17 21.62 -39.68
N THR A 194 64.04 22.32 -39.53
CA THR A 194 63.32 22.95 -40.65
C THR A 194 63.55 24.45 -40.79
N ARG A 195 64.50 25.07 -40.06
CA ARG A 195 64.67 26.54 -40.05
C ARG A 195 65.93 27.09 -40.77
N ASN A 196 66.79 26.26 -41.35
CA ASN A 196 68.06 26.72 -41.98
C ASN A 196 68.13 26.45 -43.50
N GLY A 197 67.03 26.64 -44.23
CA GLY A 197 67.03 26.60 -45.70
C GLY A 197 66.35 27.84 -46.27
N GLY A 198 67.08 28.96 -46.33
CA GLY A 198 66.67 30.23 -46.90
C GLY A 198 67.86 31.18 -46.98
#